data_AF-A0A7X8ABT4-F1
#
_entry.id   AF-A0A7X8ABT4-F1
#
_cell.length_a   1.000
_cell.length_b   1.000
_cell.length_c   1.000
_cell.angle_alpha   90.00
_cell.angle_beta   90.00
_cell.angle_gamma   90.00
#
_symmetry.space_group_name_H-M   'P 1'
#
loop_
_entity.id
_entity.type
_entity.pdbx_description
1 polymer ?
#
loop_
_entity_poly.entity_id
_entity_poly.type
_entity_poly.pdbx_seq_one_letter_code
_entity_poly.pdbx_strand_id
1 'polypeptide(L)'
;MKIDFRKIKVKDYDDKEMCLDISKEVGDSFLRHTSDYGEFDYGHEIFHHGLVEVNAQNAKAIKCYMEQEHFLALIKKAVFPLLDEIINPKNKEDKK
;
A
#
# COMPACT_ATOMS: atom_id res chain seq x y z
N MET A 1 -9.19 -3.96 -5.59
CA MET A 1 -8.13 -3.92 -6.62
C MET A 1 -6.98 -4.79 -6.14
N LYS A 2 -6.29 -5.52 -7.02
CA LYS A 2 -5.16 -6.38 -6.60
C LYS A 2 -3.84 -5.61 -6.71
N ILE A 3 -3.05 -5.57 -5.64
CA ILE A 3 -1.74 -4.87 -5.58
C ILE A 3 -0.65 -5.89 -5.27
N ASP A 4 0.47 -5.84 -6.01
CA ASP A 4 1.69 -6.60 -5.71
C ASP A 4 2.72 -5.71 -5.00
N PHE A 5 2.74 -5.76 -3.67
CA PHE A 5 3.68 -5.01 -2.83
C PHE A 5 5.14 -5.45 -3.02
N ARG A 6 5.40 -6.58 -3.68
CA ARG A 6 6.76 -7.03 -4.02
C ARG A 6 7.31 -6.33 -5.26
N LYS A 7 6.45 -5.62 -5.99
CA LYS A 7 6.76 -5.02 -7.29
C LYS A 7 6.30 -3.57 -7.39
N ILE A 8 6.55 -2.78 -6.34
CA ILE A 8 6.20 -1.37 -6.36
C ILE A 8 7.22 -0.62 -7.21
N LYS A 9 6.70 0.06 -8.23
CA LYS A 9 7.50 0.95 -9.08
C LYS A 9 7.71 2.27 -8.36
N VAL A 10 8.95 2.57 -8.04
CA VAL A 10 9.39 3.83 -7.46
C VAL A 10 10.31 4.54 -8.44
N LYS A 11 10.25 5.87 -8.43
CA LYS A 11 11.17 6.73 -9.16
C LYS A 11 12.10 7.41 -8.17
N ASP A 12 13.39 7.34 -8.46
CA ASP A 12 14.43 8.04 -7.72
C ASP A 12 14.53 9.52 -8.18
N TYR A 13 15.46 10.31 -7.61
CA TYR A 13 15.64 11.73 -7.91
C TYR A 13 16.09 12.00 -9.36
N ASP A 14 16.71 11.01 -10.01
CA ASP A 14 17.13 11.06 -11.42
C ASP A 14 16.05 10.53 -12.39
N ASP A 15 14.79 10.42 -11.94
CA ASP A 15 13.66 9.82 -12.69
C ASP A 15 13.86 8.35 -13.12
N LYS A 16 14.92 7.72 -12.63
CA LYS A 16 15.18 6.29 -12.85
C LYS A 16 14.11 5.45 -12.14
N GLU A 17 13.41 4.63 -12.91
CA GLU A 17 12.47 3.65 -12.39
C GLU A 17 13.21 2.45 -11.80
N MET A 18 12.83 2.08 -10.58
CA MET A 18 13.25 0.84 -9.94
C MET A 18 12.06 0.14 -9.30
N CYS A 19 12.23 -1.16 -9.07
CA CYS A 19 11.21 -2.00 -8.46
C CYS A 19 11.65 -2.33 -7.04
N LEU A 20 10.81 -2.02 -6.06
CA LEU A 20 11.05 -2.35 -4.65
C LEU A 20 10.03 -3.34 -4.13
N ASP A 21 10.52 -4.28 -3.34
CA ASP A 21 9.69 -5.17 -2.53
C ASP A 21 9.50 -4.53 -1.16
N ILE A 22 8.27 -4.09 -0.89
CA ILE A 22 7.86 -3.50 0.39
C ILE A 22 6.86 -4.39 1.12
N SER A 23 6.62 -5.63 0.66
CA SER A 23 5.57 -6.49 1.22
C SER A 23 5.82 -6.79 2.69
N LYS A 24 7.08 -7.01 3.06
CA LYS A 24 7.46 -7.24 4.45
C LYS A 24 7.27 -6.00 5.31
N GLU A 25 7.69 -4.83 4.84
CA GLU A 25 7.55 -3.58 5.60
C GLU A 25 6.07 -3.23 5.81
N VAL A 26 5.25 -3.35 4.77
CA VAL A 26 3.80 -3.10 4.87
C VAL A 26 3.14 -4.15 5.77
N GLY A 27 3.43 -5.45 5.58
CA GLY A 27 2.85 -6.50 6.41
C GLY A 27 3.22 -6.35 7.89
N ASP A 28 4.48 -6.05 8.20
CA ASP A 28 4.94 -5.85 9.58
C ASP A 28 4.30 -4.61 10.22
N SER A 29 4.03 -3.55 9.45
CA SER A 29 3.30 -2.38 9.96
C SER A 29 1.90 -2.75 10.48
N PHE A 30 1.19 -3.69 9.84
CA PHE A 30 -0.08 -4.20 10.36
C PHE A 30 0.13 -4.94 11.68
N LEU A 31 1.10 -5.85 11.73
CA LEU A 31 1.38 -6.66 12.92
C LEU A 31 1.79 -5.82 14.14
N ARG A 32 2.40 -4.65 13.92
CA ARG A 32 2.82 -3.72 14.97
C ARG A 32 1.69 -2.81 15.48
N HIS A 33 0.74 -2.45 14.62
CA HIS A 33 -0.24 -1.39 14.93
C HIS A 33 -1.66 -1.88 15.16
N THR A 34 -2.04 -3.06 14.64
CA THR A 34 -3.41 -3.55 14.80
C THR A 34 -3.60 -4.37 16.08
N SER A 35 -4.80 -4.25 16.66
CA SER A 35 -5.32 -5.19 17.68
C SER A 35 -6.52 -5.99 17.14
N ASP A 36 -6.89 -5.77 15.87
CA ASP A 36 -7.97 -6.49 15.19
C ASP A 36 -7.43 -7.77 14.55
N TYR A 37 -8.11 -8.89 14.79
CA TYR A 37 -7.65 -10.19 14.30
C TYR A 37 -7.75 -10.30 12.77
N GLY A 38 -8.72 -9.63 12.15
CA GLY A 38 -8.86 -9.62 10.69
C GLY A 38 -7.74 -8.81 10.02
N GLU A 39 -7.38 -7.67 10.59
CA GLU A 39 -6.22 -6.88 10.14
C GLU A 39 -4.89 -7.61 10.39
N PHE A 40 -4.81 -8.41 11.46
CA PHE A 40 -3.64 -9.25 11.74
C PHE A 40 -3.44 -10.32 10.65
N ASP A 41 -4.49 -11.05 10.29
CA ASP A 41 -4.45 -12.05 9.19
C ASP A 41 -4.08 -11.39 7.85
N TYR A 42 -4.67 -10.23 7.57
CA TYR A 42 -4.35 -9.44 6.37
C TYR A 42 -2.89 -8.97 6.35
N GLY A 43 -2.34 -8.57 7.49
CA GLY A 43 -0.91 -8.24 7.64
C GLY A 43 -0.01 -9.43 7.30
N HIS A 44 -0.36 -10.63 7.76
CA HIS A 44 0.33 -11.87 7.41
C HIS A 44 0.23 -12.21 5.91
N GLU A 45 -0.95 -12.04 5.30
CA GLU A 45 -1.12 -12.24 3.86
C GLU A 45 -0.20 -11.32 3.05
N ILE A 46 -0.13 -10.03 3.40
CA ILE A 46 0.78 -9.08 2.75
C ILE A 46 2.23 -9.50 2.97
N PHE A 47 2.62 -9.86 4.21
CA PHE A 47 3.99 -10.21 4.55
C PHE A 47 4.50 -11.43 3.77
N HIS A 48 3.68 -12.48 3.67
CA HIS A 48 4.08 -13.76 3.07
C HIS A 48 3.81 -13.87 1.58
N HIS A 49 2.69 -13.32 1.08
CA HIS A 49 2.30 -13.44 -0.32
C HIS A 49 2.59 -12.19 -1.13
N GLY A 50 2.48 -11.01 -0.53
CA GLY A 50 2.77 -9.70 -1.13
C GLY A 50 1.81 -9.27 -2.24
N LEU A 51 1.05 -10.19 -2.83
CA LEU A 51 0.00 -9.92 -3.80
C LEU A 51 -1.37 -10.13 -3.16
N VAL A 52 -2.05 -9.05 -2.81
CA VAL A 52 -3.30 -9.08 -2.04
C VAL A 52 -4.41 -8.29 -2.69
N GLU A 53 -5.66 -8.61 -2.33
CA GLU A 53 -6.81 -7.80 -2.70
C GLU A 53 -6.98 -6.64 -1.71
N VAL A 54 -6.95 -5.43 -2.25
CA VAL A 54 -7.06 -4.18 -1.51
C VAL A 54 -8.43 -3.57 -1.78
N ASN A 55 -9.27 -3.53 -0.75
CA ASN A 55 -10.53 -2.79 -0.72
C ASN A 55 -10.33 -1.39 -0.09
N ALA A 56 -11.36 -0.57 -0.05
CA ALA A 56 -11.26 0.80 0.47
C ALA A 56 -10.90 0.86 1.98
N GLN A 57 -11.34 -0.10 2.78
CA GLN A 57 -10.98 -0.17 4.20
C GLN A 57 -9.50 -0.52 4.38
N ASN A 58 -9.05 -1.58 3.73
CA ASN A 58 -7.66 -2.04 3.77
C ASN A 58 -6.72 -0.95 3.20
N ALA A 59 -7.14 -0.24 2.14
CA ALA A 59 -6.38 0.87 1.59
C ALA A 59 -6.20 2.02 2.62
N LYS A 60 -7.24 2.36 3.37
CA LYS A 60 -7.15 3.36 4.45
C LYS A 60 -6.21 2.89 5.57
N ALA A 61 -6.31 1.62 5.97
CA ALA A 61 -5.44 1.03 6.99
C ALA A 61 -3.97 1.04 6.55
N ILE A 62 -3.66 0.55 5.34
CA ILE A 62 -2.30 0.58 4.77
C ILE A 62 -1.77 2.01 4.78
N LYS A 63 -2.54 2.98 4.29
CA LYS A 63 -2.12 4.38 4.23
C LYS A 63 -1.83 4.94 5.63
N CYS A 64 -2.73 4.70 6.58
CA CYS A 64 -2.58 5.13 7.98
C CYS A 64 -1.30 4.56 8.62
N TYR A 65 -1.05 3.26 8.53
CA TYR A 65 0.14 2.65 9.11
C TYR A 65 1.43 3.08 8.41
N MET A 66 1.40 3.23 7.08
CA MET A 66 2.53 3.80 6.35
C MET A 66 2.82 5.26 6.74
N GLU A 67 1.83 6.05 7.16
CA GLU A 67 2.03 7.40 7.69
C GLU A 67 2.67 7.39 9.08
N GLN A 68 2.26 6.45 9.94
CA GLN A 68 2.78 6.30 11.30
C GLN A 68 4.21 5.73 11.35
N GLU A 69 4.65 5.04 10.28
CA GLU A 69 5.95 4.41 10.22
C GLU A 69 6.96 5.12 9.29
N HIS A 70 8.24 4.78 9.49
CA HIS A 70 9.38 5.39 8.79
C HIS A 70 9.62 4.81 7.39
N PHE A 71 8.58 4.70 6.56
CA PHE A 71 8.76 4.36 5.14
C PHE A 71 9.47 5.48 4.39
N LEU A 72 10.31 5.12 3.42
CA LEU A 72 10.98 6.09 2.55
C LEU A 72 9.94 6.95 1.81
N ALA A 73 10.21 8.26 1.70
CA ALA A 73 9.31 9.20 1.01
C ALA A 73 9.03 8.81 -0.45
N LEU A 74 10.02 8.19 -1.12
CA LEU A 74 9.91 7.66 -2.48
C LEU A 74 8.82 6.57 -2.57
N ILE A 75 8.78 5.67 -1.59
CA ILE A 75 7.78 4.60 -1.49
C ILE A 75 6.40 5.21 -1.23
N LYS A 76 6.28 6.14 -0.27
CA LYS A 76 5.00 6.83 0.01
C LYS A 76 4.46 7.53 -1.24
N LYS A 77 5.33 8.22 -2.00
CA LYS A 77 4.98 8.89 -3.27
C LYS A 77 4.46 7.92 -4.33
N ALA A 78 4.97 6.68 -4.38
CA ALA A 78 4.52 5.66 -5.33
C ALA A 78 3.22 4.98 -4.89
N VAL A 79 3.08 4.67 -3.60
CA VAL A 79 1.98 3.85 -3.07
C VAL A 79 0.73 4.67 -2.78
N PHE A 80 0.86 5.87 -2.21
CA PHE A 80 -0.31 6.65 -1.76
C PHE A 80 -1.29 6.97 -2.89
N PRO A 81 -0.86 7.36 -4.11
CA PRO A 81 -1.79 7.55 -5.23
C PRO A 81 -2.61 6.29 -5.55
N LEU A 82 -1.98 5.12 -5.53
CA LEU A 82 -2.66 3.84 -5.79
C LEU A 82 -3.73 3.55 -4.72
N LEU A 83 -3.42 3.86 -3.45
CA LEU A 83 -4.37 3.71 -2.36
C LEU A 83 -5.49 4.75 -2.44
N ASP A 84 -5.19 6.01 -2.74
CA ASP A 84 -6.18 7.08 -2.90
C ASP A 84 -7.17 6.79 -4.02
N GLU A 85 -6.74 6.16 -5.12
CA GLU A 85 -7.64 5.71 -6.19
C GLU A 85 -8.63 4.63 -5.72
N ILE A 86 -8.24 3.79 -4.75
CA ILE A 86 -9.11 2.75 -4.17
C ILE A 86 -10.02 3.35 -3.08
N ILE A 87 -9.51 4.29 -2.30
CA ILE A 87 -10.23 4.94 -1.19
C ILE A 87 -11.31 5.88 -1.75
N ASN A 88 -10.94 6.67 -2.76
CA ASN A 88 -11.78 7.63 -3.43
C ASN A 88 -11.86 7.23 -4.91
N PRO A 89 -12.62 6.17 -5.24
CA PRO A 89 -12.84 5.82 -6.64
C PRO A 89 -13.49 7.04 -7.29
N LYS A 90 -12.74 7.76 -8.13
CA LYS A 90 -13.32 8.86 -8.91
C LYS A 90 -14.48 8.26 -9.68
N ASN A 91 -15.71 8.72 -9.42
CA ASN A 91 -16.79 8.54 -10.39
C ASN A 91 -16.23 9.06 -11.71
N LYS A 92 -16.02 8.16 -12.68
CA LYS A 92 -15.72 8.53 -14.06
C LYS A 92 -17.00 9.09 -14.69
N GLU A 93 -17.52 10.16 -14.13
CA GLU A 93 -18.46 11.07 -14.76
C GLU A 93 -17.76 12.42 -14.73
N ASP A 94 -17.12 12.74 -15.85
CA ASP A 94 -17.27 14.00 -16.58
C ASP A 94 -15.99 14.27 -17.38
N LYS A 95 -15.95 13.72 -18.60
CA LYS A 95 -15.35 14.35 -19.78
C LYS A 95 -16.11 13.82 -20.99
N LYS A 96 -17.33 14.33 -21.16
CA LYS A 96 -18.03 14.31 -22.44
C LYS A 96 -17.68 15.57 -23.21
#